data_AF-M3GUX9-F1
#
_entry.id   AF-M3GUX9-F1
#
_cell.length_a   1.000
_cell.length_b   1.000
_cell.length_c   1.000
_cell.angle_alpha   90.00
_cell.angle_beta   90.00
_cell.angle_gamma   90.00
#
_symmetry.space_group_name_H-M   'P 1'
#
loop_
_entity.id
_entity.type
_entity.pdbx_description
1 polymer ?
#
loop_
_entity_poly.entity_id
_entity_poly.type
_entity_poly.pdbx_seq_one_letter_code
_entity_poly.pdbx_strand_id
1 'polypeptide(L)'
;MVGGEVAFLGGKGGVWGKGEWGVFESDESDGTFNNHYAEMRILTNVDEDHLDYYQTRENLLNAFVRYMEGASRRLILNLDDIGIRDSIKLIHDHSKILGFSKYKNPDEFTSGLSRNSEKSKDDLKNSDIAGAEKTSKVLYGIDPDKIVYYTIQSGILYFYFQKKNILFL
;
A
#
# COMPACT_ATOMS: atom_id res chain seq x y z
N MET A 1 -3.76 16.43 -10.05
CA MET A 1 -2.57 16.92 -10.77
C MET A 1 -1.71 15.72 -11.07
N VAL A 2 -1.15 15.64 -12.26
CA VAL A 2 -0.25 14.59 -12.75
C VAL A 2 0.87 15.33 -13.47
N GLY A 3 2.10 14.87 -13.34
CA GLY A 3 3.24 15.44 -14.06
C GLY A 3 3.01 15.41 -15.57
N GLY A 4 3.38 16.49 -16.25
CA GLY A 4 3.36 16.53 -17.72
C GLY A 4 1.99 16.72 -18.36
N GLU A 5 1.85 16.22 -19.58
CA GLU A 5 0.70 16.43 -20.45
C GLU A 5 -0.32 15.29 -20.32
N VAL A 6 -1.56 15.64 -19.95
CA VAL A 6 -2.66 14.66 -19.85
C VAL A 6 -3.69 14.91 -20.95
N ALA A 7 -3.73 14.01 -21.94
CA ALA A 7 -4.54 14.16 -23.15
C ALA A 7 -6.04 14.38 -22.85
N PHE A 8 -6.61 13.60 -21.92
CA PHE A 8 -8.02 13.74 -21.56
C PHE A 8 -8.33 15.00 -20.72
N LEU A 9 -7.30 15.71 -20.24
CA LEU A 9 -7.42 17.01 -19.58
C LEU A 9 -7.09 18.18 -20.53
N GLY A 10 -7.08 17.94 -21.84
CA GLY A 10 -6.77 18.96 -22.84
C GLY A 10 -5.31 19.44 -22.77
N GLY A 11 -4.39 18.51 -22.49
CA GLY A 11 -2.96 18.77 -22.44
C GLY A 11 -2.47 19.42 -21.14
N LYS A 12 -3.30 19.46 -20.09
CA LYS A 12 -2.95 20.05 -18.80
C LYS A 12 -2.52 18.97 -17.81
N GLY A 13 -1.46 19.22 -17.04
CA GLY A 13 -1.07 18.39 -15.90
C GLY A 13 -2.03 18.42 -14.71
N GLY A 14 -3.20 19.05 -14.84
CA GLY A 14 -4.16 19.09 -13.75
C GLY A 14 -5.35 19.98 -14.03
N VAL A 15 -6.39 19.78 -13.22
CA VAL A 15 -7.61 20.58 -13.20
C VAL A 15 -8.01 20.83 -11.76
N TRP A 16 -8.65 21.97 -11.51
CA TRP A 16 -9.22 22.28 -10.21
C TRP A 16 -10.55 21.54 -10.03
N GLY A 17 -10.64 20.75 -8.96
CA GLY A 17 -11.90 20.18 -8.49
C GLY A 17 -12.65 21.15 -7.57
N LYS A 18 -13.92 20.84 -7.28
CA LYS A 18 -14.74 21.52 -6.26
C LYS A 18 -14.83 20.74 -4.94
N GLY A 19 -14.18 19.59 -4.87
CA GLY A 19 -14.18 18.73 -3.68
C GLY A 19 -13.23 19.23 -2.60
N GLU A 20 -13.34 18.65 -1.41
CA GLU A 20 -12.47 18.95 -0.27
C GLU A 20 -11.05 18.40 -0.44
N TRP A 21 -10.90 17.38 -1.30
CA TRP A 21 -9.63 16.68 -1.50
C TRP A 21 -9.00 17.04 -2.84
N GLY A 22 -7.71 17.39 -2.79
CA GLY A 22 -6.83 17.39 -3.95
C GLY A 22 -6.09 16.05 -4.03
N VAL A 23 -5.94 15.53 -5.25
CA VAL A 23 -5.07 14.38 -5.53
C VAL A 23 -4.00 14.85 -6.50
N PHE A 24 -2.75 14.57 -6.17
CA PHE A 24 -1.62 14.93 -7.01
C PHE A 24 -0.56 13.83 -7.00
N GLU A 25 0.09 13.67 -8.14
CA GLU A 25 1.30 12.87 -8.28
C GLU A 25 2.47 13.57 -7.58
N SER A 26 3.34 12.77 -6.99
CA SER A 26 4.53 13.23 -6.30
C SER A 26 5.70 12.39 -6.76
N ASP A 27 6.68 13.04 -7.36
CA ASP A 27 7.83 12.44 -8.05
C ASP A 27 9.12 12.78 -7.31
N GLU A 28 9.96 11.78 -7.04
CA GLU A 28 11.22 11.93 -6.33
C GLU A 28 12.36 12.50 -7.17
N SER A 29 12.27 12.47 -8.50
CA SER A 29 13.37 12.72 -9.44
C SER A 29 14.21 13.97 -9.18
N ASP A 30 13.59 15.05 -8.70
CA ASP A 30 14.24 16.33 -8.39
C ASP A 30 14.20 16.70 -6.90
N GLY A 31 13.80 15.76 -6.04
CA GLY A 31 13.66 15.94 -4.59
C GLY A 31 12.46 16.77 -4.15
N THR A 32 11.63 17.28 -5.06
CA THR A 32 10.51 18.17 -4.71
C THR A 32 9.34 17.45 -4.04
N PHE A 33 9.24 16.12 -4.11
CA PHE A 33 8.22 15.37 -3.39
C PHE A 33 8.20 15.58 -1.86
N ASN A 34 9.30 16.06 -1.27
CA ASN A 34 9.34 16.43 0.15
C ASN A 34 8.88 17.87 0.43
N ASN A 35 8.60 18.68 -0.60
CA ASN A 35 8.30 20.11 -0.50
C ASN A 35 6.79 20.42 -0.46
N HIS A 36 5.94 19.43 -0.20
CA HIS A 36 4.51 19.62 -0.02
C HIS A 36 4.00 19.00 1.28
N TYR A 37 2.85 19.51 1.73
CA TYR A 37 2.09 18.90 2.80
C TYR A 37 0.98 18.03 2.20
N ALA A 38 0.90 16.78 2.65
CA ALA A 38 -0.19 15.88 2.32
C ALA A 38 -0.62 15.12 3.58
N GLU A 39 -1.92 15.15 3.88
CA GLU A 39 -2.46 14.39 5.02
C GLU A 39 -2.28 12.89 4.83
N MET A 40 -2.46 12.44 3.58
CA MET A 40 -2.34 11.05 3.18
C MET A 40 -1.28 10.93 2.10
N ARG A 41 -0.39 9.95 2.24
CA ARG A 41 0.63 9.62 1.24
C ARG A 41 0.47 8.16 0.82
N ILE A 42 0.60 7.91 -0.48
CA ILE A 42 0.51 6.58 -1.08
C ILE A 42 1.85 6.32 -1.77
N LEU A 43 2.48 5.19 -1.48
CA LEU A 43 3.71 4.76 -2.15
C LEU A 43 3.46 3.41 -2.82
N THR A 44 3.71 3.39 -4.13
CA THR A 44 3.49 2.23 -4.99
C THR A 44 4.75 1.37 -5.15
N ASN A 45 5.91 2.00 -5.25
CA ASN A 45 7.23 1.37 -5.34
C ASN A 45 8.32 2.37 -4.90
N VAL A 46 9.56 1.89 -4.78
CA VAL A 46 10.78 2.70 -4.68
C VAL A 46 11.84 2.05 -5.56
N ASP A 47 12.10 2.64 -6.73
CA ASP A 47 13.09 2.18 -7.71
C ASP A 47 14.33 3.10 -7.73
N GLU A 48 15.47 2.59 -8.21
CA GLU A 48 16.76 3.31 -8.23
C GLU A 48 16.95 4.20 -9.48
N ASP A 49 15.88 4.81 -9.98
CA ASP A 49 15.88 5.48 -11.29
C ASP A 49 16.57 6.85 -11.28
N HIS A 50 16.66 7.50 -10.11
CA HIS A 50 17.15 8.88 -9.95
C HIS A 50 18.43 8.99 -9.12
N LEU A 51 19.32 8.00 -9.23
CA LEU A 51 20.61 8.02 -8.53
C LEU A 51 21.57 9.09 -9.04
N ASP A 52 21.34 9.67 -10.20
CA ASP A 52 22.03 10.88 -10.68
C ASP A 52 21.75 12.08 -9.77
N TYR A 53 20.53 12.20 -9.24
CA TYR A 53 20.16 13.20 -8.25
C TYR A 53 20.58 12.79 -6.83
N TYR A 54 20.23 11.57 -6.40
CA TYR A 54 20.43 11.12 -5.02
C TYR A 54 21.85 10.64 -4.70
N GLN A 55 22.67 10.36 -5.72
CA GLN A 55 24.04 9.84 -5.65
C GLN A 55 24.16 8.40 -5.11
N THR A 56 23.37 8.02 -4.09
CA THR A 56 23.41 6.68 -3.48
C THR A 56 22.00 6.17 -3.17
N ARG A 57 21.84 4.83 -3.15
CA ARG A 57 20.59 4.17 -2.71
C ARG A 57 20.21 4.60 -1.30
N GLU A 58 21.19 4.76 -0.40
CA GLU A 58 20.92 5.20 0.97
C GLU A 58 20.29 6.59 1.02
N ASN A 59 20.80 7.54 0.23
CA ASN A 59 20.23 8.89 0.14
C ASN A 59 18.82 8.88 -0.44
N LEU A 60 18.58 8.05 -1.46
CA LEU A 60 17.26 7.81 -2.03
C LEU A 60 16.29 7.26 -0.98
N LEU A 61 16.65 6.17 -0.29
CA LEU A 61 15.82 5.56 0.75
C LEU A 61 15.53 6.56 1.88
N ASN A 62 16.52 7.35 2.31
CA ASN A 62 16.34 8.40 3.31
C ASN A 62 15.38 9.50 2.83
N ALA A 63 15.36 9.82 1.53
CA ALA A 63 14.38 10.75 0.96
C ALA A 63 12.95 10.18 1.03
N PHE A 64 12.79 8.89 0.74
CA PHE A 64 11.50 8.20 0.90
C PHE A 64 11.08 8.08 2.37
N VAL A 65 12.02 7.88 3.31
CA VAL A 65 11.71 7.87 4.76
C VAL A 65 11.14 9.22 5.18
N ARG A 66 11.77 10.34 4.81
CA ARG A 66 11.24 11.70 5.09
C ARG A 66 9.85 11.90 4.48
N TYR A 67 9.65 11.38 3.26
CA TYR A 67 8.35 11.42 2.62
C TYR A 67 7.32 10.54 3.33
N MET A 68 7.68 9.37 3.85
CA MET A 68 6.74 8.56 4.60
C MET A 68 6.38 9.22 5.95
N GLU A 69 7.36 9.78 6.67
CA GLU A 69 7.16 10.38 7.99
C GLU A 69 6.36 11.69 7.98
N GLY A 70 6.42 12.46 6.89
CA GLY A 70 5.65 13.71 6.76
C GLY A 70 4.14 13.52 6.53
N ALA A 71 3.63 12.29 6.41
CA ALA A 71 2.19 12.04 6.39
C ALA A 71 1.58 12.33 7.76
N SER A 72 0.63 13.27 7.84
CA SER A 72 0.01 13.64 9.12
C SER A 72 -1.09 12.68 9.56
N ARG A 73 -1.79 12.03 8.61
CA ARG A 73 -2.97 11.20 8.88
C ARG A 73 -2.81 9.73 8.48
N ARG A 74 -2.38 9.43 7.26
CA ARG A 74 -2.31 8.04 6.76
C ARG A 74 -1.17 7.83 5.78
N LEU A 75 -0.52 6.67 5.89
CA LEU A 75 0.50 6.22 4.97
C LEU A 75 0.06 4.88 4.36
N ILE A 76 -0.19 4.85 3.05
CA ILE A 76 -0.65 3.66 2.32
C ILE A 76 0.53 3.10 1.53
N LEU A 77 0.93 1.86 1.82
CA LEU A 77 2.19 1.29 1.33
C LEU A 77 1.97 -0.03 0.59
N ASN A 78 2.58 -0.16 -0.58
CA ASN A 78 2.74 -1.45 -1.24
C ASN A 78 3.81 -2.27 -0.51
N LEU A 79 3.38 -3.27 0.26
CA LEU A 79 4.27 -4.15 1.01
C LEU A 79 4.83 -5.30 0.17
N ASP A 80 4.57 -5.36 -1.14
CA ASP A 80 5.25 -6.29 -2.03
C ASP A 80 6.59 -5.71 -2.54
N ASP A 81 6.71 -4.37 -2.55
CA ASP A 81 7.88 -3.67 -3.03
C ASP A 81 9.08 -3.77 -2.07
N ILE A 82 10.29 -3.98 -2.59
CA ILE A 82 11.48 -4.14 -1.75
C ILE A 82 12.01 -2.82 -1.21
N GLY A 83 11.99 -1.74 -1.99
CA GLY A 83 12.49 -0.45 -1.55
C GLY A 83 11.62 0.16 -0.45
N ILE A 84 10.30 0.05 -0.56
CA ILE A 84 9.34 0.40 0.50
C ILE A 84 9.62 -0.42 1.77
N ARG A 85 9.84 -1.72 1.64
CA ARG A 85 10.16 -2.60 2.79
C ARG A 85 11.48 -2.24 3.45
N ASP A 86 12.47 -1.81 2.69
CA ASP A 86 13.73 -1.31 3.23
C ASP A 86 13.53 0.03 3.95
N SER A 87 12.77 0.96 3.37
CA SER A 87 12.43 2.25 3.99
C SER A 87 11.62 2.09 5.29
N ILE A 88 10.67 1.15 5.37
CA ILE A 88 9.88 0.92 6.60
C ILE A 88 10.78 0.56 7.79
N LYS A 89 11.89 -0.16 7.57
CA LYS A 89 12.84 -0.51 8.64
C LYS A 89 13.51 0.72 9.27
N LEU A 90 13.51 1.85 8.57
CA LEU A 90 14.15 3.10 8.98
C LEU A 90 13.15 4.08 9.62
N ILE A 91 11.84 3.84 9.51
CA ILE A 91 10.79 4.70 10.07
C ILE A 91 10.55 4.34 11.54
N HIS A 92 10.40 5.37 12.38
CA HIS A 92 10.16 5.20 13.81
C HIS A 92 8.69 4.92 14.17
N ASP A 93 7.73 5.57 13.51
CA ASP A 93 6.30 5.45 13.80
C ASP A 93 5.53 4.69 12.71
N HIS A 94 5.07 3.48 13.03
CA HIS A 94 4.28 2.65 12.12
C HIS A 94 2.77 2.80 12.33
N SER A 95 2.33 3.64 13.27
CA SER A 95 0.92 3.74 13.67
C SER A 95 -0.01 4.17 12.53
N LYS A 96 0.51 5.00 11.61
CA LYS A 96 -0.19 5.53 10.43
C LYS A 96 -0.16 4.61 9.22
N ILE A 97 0.55 3.48 9.27
CA ILE A 97 0.70 2.60 8.11
C ILE A 97 -0.59 1.80 7.88
N LEU A 98 -1.05 1.79 6.63
CA LEU A 98 -2.02 0.86 6.06
C LEU A 98 -1.33 0.19 4.86
N GLY A 99 -0.89 -1.04 5.05
CA GLY A 99 -0.21 -1.79 3.99
C GLY A 99 -1.18 -2.46 3.04
N PHE A 100 -0.72 -2.78 1.84
CA PHE A 100 -1.36 -3.78 0.99
C PHE A 100 -0.33 -4.73 0.40
N SER A 101 -0.70 -6.01 0.24
CA SER A 101 0.21 -7.06 -0.25
C SER A 101 -0.56 -8.14 -1.01
N LYS A 102 0.04 -8.68 -2.05
CA LYS A 102 -0.52 -9.79 -2.82
C LYS A 102 -0.48 -11.08 -2.00
N TYR A 103 -1.63 -11.71 -1.86
CA TYR A 103 -1.75 -13.01 -1.22
C TYR A 103 -1.13 -14.10 -2.11
N LYS A 104 -0.20 -14.88 -1.56
CA LYS A 104 0.64 -15.82 -2.34
C LYS A 104 -0.06 -17.11 -2.77
N ASN A 105 -1.12 -17.55 -2.08
CA ASN A 105 -1.85 -18.79 -2.41
C ASN A 105 -3.35 -18.53 -2.65
N PRO A 106 -3.77 -18.22 -3.89
CA PRO A 106 -5.15 -17.86 -4.21
C PRO A 106 -6.18 -18.99 -3.95
N ASP A 107 -5.75 -20.26 -4.02
CA ASP A 107 -6.66 -21.41 -3.86
C ASP A 107 -6.95 -21.71 -2.38
N GLU A 108 -6.00 -21.45 -1.49
CA GLU A 108 -6.24 -21.43 -0.02
C GLU A 108 -7.17 -20.28 0.37
N PHE A 109 -7.04 -19.15 -0.32
CA PHE A 109 -7.85 -17.96 -0.07
C PHE A 109 -9.34 -18.18 -0.38
N THR A 110 -9.65 -18.76 -1.54
CA THR A 110 -11.04 -19.00 -1.97
C THR A 110 -11.70 -20.21 -1.33
N SER A 111 -10.93 -21.23 -0.96
CA SER A 111 -11.45 -22.37 -0.20
C SER A 111 -11.85 -22.00 1.24
N GLY A 112 -11.14 -21.05 1.87
CA GLY A 112 -11.54 -20.45 3.15
C GLY A 112 -12.78 -19.55 3.06
N LEU A 113 -13.00 -18.90 1.91
CA LEU A 113 -14.18 -18.09 1.61
C LEU A 113 -15.47 -18.93 1.53
N SER A 114 -15.46 -20.03 0.76
CA SER A 114 -16.64 -20.89 0.57
C SER A 114 -17.04 -21.68 1.83
N ARG A 115 -16.10 -21.94 2.75
CA ARG A 115 -16.40 -22.66 4.01
C ARG A 115 -17.08 -21.78 5.07
N ASN A 116 -16.96 -20.45 4.97
CA ASN A 116 -17.48 -19.51 5.96
C ASN A 116 -18.92 -19.03 5.68
N SER A 117 -19.49 -19.33 4.52
CA SER A 117 -20.91 -19.04 4.22
C SER A 117 -21.89 -20.02 4.87
N GLU A 118 -21.43 -21.13 5.48
CA GLU A 118 -22.28 -22.18 6.03
C GLU A 118 -22.18 -22.38 7.56
N LYS A 119 -21.29 -21.67 8.28
CA LYS A 119 -21.11 -21.87 9.73
C LYS A 119 -21.77 -20.77 10.58
N SER A 120 -22.48 -21.21 11.62
CA SER A 120 -23.09 -20.33 12.62
C SER A 120 -22.04 -19.54 13.41
N LYS A 121 -22.45 -18.39 13.97
CA LYS A 121 -21.58 -17.40 14.63
C LYS A 121 -20.73 -17.93 15.79
N ASP A 122 -21.01 -19.11 16.32
CA ASP A 122 -20.34 -19.66 17.51
C ASP A 122 -19.19 -20.65 17.20
N ASP A 123 -19.00 -21.08 15.94
CA ASP A 123 -17.96 -22.06 15.55
C ASP A 123 -16.70 -21.44 14.91
N LEU A 124 -16.57 -20.11 14.90
CA LEU A 124 -15.44 -19.38 14.29
C LEU A 124 -14.14 -19.45 15.13
N LYS A 125 -14.00 -20.43 16.03
CA LYS A 125 -12.75 -20.69 16.75
C LYS A 125 -12.00 -21.81 16.05
N ASN A 126 -10.88 -21.45 15.42
CA ASN A 126 -9.90 -22.34 14.79
C ASN A 126 -10.40 -23.15 13.58
N SER A 127 -10.28 -22.60 12.38
CA SER A 127 -9.84 -23.40 11.21
C SER A 127 -9.44 -22.51 10.03
N ASP A 128 -8.24 -22.80 9.53
CA ASP A 128 -7.83 -22.70 8.11
C ASP A 128 -7.49 -21.35 7.46
N ILE A 129 -7.34 -20.26 8.24
CA ILE A 129 -6.51 -19.10 7.84
C ILE A 129 -5.09 -19.19 8.46
N ALA A 130 -4.84 -20.24 9.26
CA ALA A 130 -3.54 -20.50 9.89
C ALA A 130 -2.39 -20.81 8.89
N GLY A 131 -2.70 -21.00 7.60
CA GLY A 131 -1.71 -21.05 6.51
C GLY A 131 -1.11 -19.68 6.18
N ALA A 132 -1.94 -18.63 6.24
CA ALA A 132 -1.50 -17.23 6.09
C ALA A 132 -0.61 -16.79 7.25
N GLU A 133 -0.93 -17.25 8.46
CA GLU A 133 -0.20 -16.92 9.69
C GLU A 133 1.23 -17.48 9.72
N LYS A 134 1.56 -18.47 8.87
CA LYS A 134 2.93 -19.03 8.81
C LYS A 134 3.87 -18.29 7.86
N THR A 135 3.36 -17.44 6.98
CA THR A 135 4.19 -16.47 6.24
C THR A 135 4.33 -15.14 6.96
N SER A 136 3.51 -14.89 8.00
CA SER A 136 3.42 -13.64 8.76
C SER A 136 4.41 -13.56 9.93
N LYS A 137 5.65 -14.01 9.78
CA LYS A 137 6.69 -13.69 10.77
C LYS A 137 7.04 -12.19 10.62
N VAL A 138 6.20 -11.35 11.21
CA VAL A 138 6.34 -9.90 11.42
C VAL A 138 6.75 -9.17 10.14
N LEU A 139 5.77 -8.80 9.32
CA LEU A 139 5.96 -7.85 8.22
C LEU A 139 6.36 -6.49 8.84
N TYR A 140 7.66 -6.31 9.08
CA TYR A 140 8.30 -5.04 9.43
C TYR A 140 7.77 -4.31 10.69
N GLY A 141 7.09 -5.02 11.61
CA GLY A 141 6.48 -4.41 12.78
C GLY A 141 5.08 -3.83 12.54
N ILE A 142 4.51 -4.06 11.35
CA ILE A 142 3.15 -3.62 11.00
C ILE A 142 2.13 -4.63 11.52
N ASP A 143 1.10 -4.10 12.18
CA ASP A 143 -0.07 -4.87 12.62
C ASP A 143 -0.77 -5.54 11.42
N PRO A 144 -0.95 -6.88 11.40
CA PRO A 144 -1.66 -7.57 10.34
C PRO A 144 -3.08 -7.06 10.07
N ASP A 145 -3.79 -6.53 11.08
CA ASP A 145 -5.12 -5.94 10.90
C ASP A 145 -5.08 -4.58 10.18
N LYS A 146 -3.88 -4.03 9.94
CA LYS A 146 -3.61 -2.87 9.10
C LYS A 146 -3.04 -3.24 7.73
N ILE A 147 -3.18 -4.50 7.30
CA ILE A 147 -2.74 -4.96 5.99
C ILE A 147 -3.94 -5.44 5.18
N VAL A 148 -4.14 -4.84 4.01
CA VAL A 148 -5.10 -5.30 3.00
C VAL A 148 -4.39 -6.35 2.14
N TYR A 149 -4.84 -7.59 2.21
CA TYR A 149 -4.36 -8.63 1.31
C TYR A 149 -5.24 -8.66 0.06
N TYR A 150 -4.65 -8.86 -1.12
CA TYR A 150 -5.41 -8.99 -2.36
C TYR A 150 -4.95 -10.16 -3.21
N THR A 151 -5.84 -10.70 -4.03
CA THR A 151 -5.50 -11.68 -5.06
C THR A 151 -6.35 -11.46 -6.30
N ILE A 152 -5.85 -11.89 -7.46
CA ILE A 152 -6.58 -11.84 -8.73
C ILE A 152 -6.76 -13.26 -9.22
N GLN A 153 -8.01 -13.70 -9.38
CA GLN A 153 -8.35 -15.02 -9.90
C GLN A 153 -9.41 -14.87 -10.97
N SER A 154 -9.16 -15.45 -12.15
CA SER A 154 -10.09 -15.40 -13.28
C SER A 154 -10.57 -13.98 -13.64
N GLY A 155 -9.68 -12.98 -13.52
CA GLY A 155 -9.99 -11.58 -13.80
C GLY A 155 -10.75 -10.84 -12.68
N ILE A 156 -11.06 -11.51 -11.58
CA ILE A 156 -11.74 -10.93 -10.41
C ILE A 156 -10.71 -10.57 -9.34
N LEU A 157 -10.76 -9.34 -8.86
CA LEU A 157 -9.94 -8.84 -7.77
C LEU A 157 -10.65 -9.06 -6.42
N TYR A 158 -10.01 -9.82 -5.54
CA TYR A 158 -10.51 -10.10 -4.20
C TYR A 158 -9.65 -9.40 -3.16
N PHE A 159 -10.31 -8.85 -2.13
CA PHE A 159 -9.63 -8.23 -0.99
C PHE A 159 -9.99 -8.95 0.31
N TYR A 160 -9.01 -9.01 1.21
CA TYR A 160 -9.17 -9.43 2.59
C TYR A 160 -8.55 -8.40 3.52
N PHE A 161 -9.38 -7.88 4.42
CA PHE A 161 -8.98 -6.85 5.36
C PHE A 161 -9.73 -7.02 6.67
N GLN A 162 -9.03 -6.96 7.80
CA GLN A 162 -9.63 -7.09 9.14
C GLN A 162 -10.53 -8.32 9.29
N LYS A 163 -10.08 -9.47 8.77
CA LYS A 163 -10.83 -10.73 8.80
C LYS A 163 -12.15 -10.72 8.03
N LYS A 164 -12.34 -9.73 7.16
CA LYS A 164 -13.49 -9.60 6.28
C LYS A 164 -13.06 -9.68 4.83
N ASN A 165 -13.84 -10.40 4.04
CA ASN A 165 -13.69 -10.44 2.60
C ASN A 165 -14.52 -9.32 1.96
N ILE A 166 -13.92 -8.61 1.02
CA ILE A 166 -14.56 -7.49 0.31
C ILE A 166 -14.44 -7.78 -1.19
N LEU A 167 -15.58 -7.78 -1.88
CA LEU A 167 -15.67 -7.91 -3.33
C LEU A 167 -16.14 -6.57 -3.90
N PHE A 168 -15.44 -6.08 -4.93
CA PHE A 168 -15.91 -4.97 -5.75
C PHE A 168 -16.38 -5.55 -7.07
N LEU A 169 -17.67 -5.36 -7.38
CA LEU A 169 -18.32 -5.76 -8.63
C LEU A 169 -18.34 -4.59 -9.61
#